data_AF-T1II86-F1
#
_entry.id   AF-T1II86-F1
#
_cell.length_a   1.000
_cell.length_b   1.000
_cell.length_c   1.000
_cell.angle_alpha   90.00
_cell.angle_beta   90.00
_cell.angle_gamma   90.00
#
_symmetry.space_group_name_H-M   'P 1'
#
loop_
_entity.id
_entity.type
_entity.pdbx_description
1 polymer ?
#
loop_
_entity_poly.entity_id
_entity_poly.type
_entity_poly.pdbx_seq_one_letter_code
_entity_poly.pdbx_strand_id
1 'polypeptide(L)'
;MVDLTATLVPLNHKLYKHFKGFSEAYTMGPNNFFFTINGPKIVKRLQTFQARDDDVSVVTFPKTGTTWMQEIVYVLRNNVEKAKSIVRDVVFPYAEINAWEWDTSLGDEIEYLDSIESPRQIKFHLNYSFLPPDTINRSKIIYVCRNVKDTIVSDYHFLLPYAPYITHIKEFWKRKHEKNIFFTTYEKLQEDQEKVIKQVAQFLDISVNKEEVKIVANHCKFDNMKKIPTANKSHWGSEMVYQKNFVFMRKGKVGNWSAEMSPELIAKVDHWIYEQTIDYPHFRHIL
;
A
#
# COMPACT_ATOMS: atom_id res chain seq x y z
N MET A 1 -21.66 10.21 -7.80
CA MET A 1 -20.30 10.73 -8.08
C MET A 1 -19.49 10.67 -6.80
N VAL A 2 -18.21 10.33 -6.89
CA VAL A 2 -17.28 10.37 -5.74
C VAL A 2 -17.09 11.83 -5.32
N ASP A 3 -17.17 12.12 -4.02
CA ASP A 3 -16.83 13.44 -3.49
C ASP A 3 -15.30 13.59 -3.38
N LEU A 4 -14.75 14.40 -4.29
CA LEU A 4 -13.32 14.74 -4.38
C LEU A 4 -13.05 16.19 -3.97
N THR A 5 -13.93 16.76 -3.14
CA THR A 5 -13.71 18.08 -2.55
C THR A 5 -12.41 18.05 -1.76
N ALA A 6 -11.56 19.05 -1.97
CA ALA A 6 -10.27 19.19 -1.31
C ALA A 6 -10.26 20.47 -0.49
N THR A 7 -9.79 20.38 0.76
CA THR A 7 -9.68 21.51 1.68
C THR A 7 -8.22 21.67 2.09
N LEU A 8 -7.66 22.86 1.93
CA LEU A 8 -6.32 23.19 2.38
C LEU A 8 -6.24 23.09 3.90
N VAL A 9 -5.25 22.36 4.41
CA VAL A 9 -4.93 22.30 5.83
C VAL A 9 -4.14 23.56 6.20
N PRO A 10 -4.63 24.38 7.16
CA PRO A 10 -3.96 25.63 7.54
C PRO A 10 -2.48 25.44 7.91
N LEU A 11 -1.61 26.32 7.44
CA LEU A 11 -0.15 26.21 7.66
C LEU A 11 0.27 26.23 9.14
N ASN A 12 -0.60 26.72 10.04
CA ASN A 12 -0.38 26.68 11.49
C ASN A 12 -0.78 25.36 12.15
N HIS A 13 -1.32 24.40 11.39
CA HIS A 13 -1.73 23.09 11.90
C HIS A 13 -0.52 22.28 12.42
N LYS A 14 -0.72 21.49 13.48
CA LYS A 14 0.35 20.73 14.15
C LYS A 14 1.13 19.78 13.23
N LEU A 15 0.51 19.33 12.14
CA LEU A 15 1.13 18.45 11.15
C LEU A 15 2.44 19.03 10.60
N TYR A 16 2.46 20.31 10.24
CA TYR A 16 3.64 20.99 9.68
C TYR A 16 4.79 21.10 10.69
N LYS A 17 4.55 20.80 11.99
CA LYS A 17 5.62 20.68 12.99
C LYS A 17 6.35 19.34 12.89
N HIS A 18 5.66 18.28 12.48
CA HIS A 18 6.16 16.91 12.48
C HIS A 18 6.59 16.41 11.10
N PHE A 19 5.99 16.94 10.03
CA PHE A 19 6.35 16.59 8.66
C PHE A 19 6.91 17.82 7.95
N LYS A 20 8.09 17.65 7.34
CA LYS A 20 8.85 18.71 6.66
C LYS A 20 9.09 18.44 5.17
N GLY A 21 8.57 17.33 4.68
CA GLY A 21 8.79 16.81 3.33
C GLY A 21 7.84 17.34 2.26
N PHE A 22 6.93 18.24 2.61
CA PHE A 22 5.91 18.77 1.71
C PHE A 22 5.64 20.23 2.04
N SER A 23 5.17 20.99 1.06
CA SER A 23 4.89 22.42 1.17
C SER A 23 3.49 22.68 1.72
N GLU A 24 2.49 22.00 1.16
CA GLU A 24 1.09 22.13 1.56
C GLU A 24 0.40 20.78 1.71
N ALA A 25 -0.61 20.77 2.57
CA ALA A 25 -1.42 19.62 2.90
C ALA A 25 -2.88 19.87 2.54
N TYR A 26 -3.55 18.86 2.01
CA TYR A 26 -4.98 18.89 1.72
C TYR A 26 -5.69 17.71 2.37
N THR A 27 -6.91 17.92 2.84
CA THR A 27 -7.84 16.83 3.15
C THR A 27 -8.86 16.68 2.05
N MET A 28 -9.17 15.45 1.65
CA MET A 28 -10.07 15.14 0.54
C MET A 28 -11.24 14.26 0.97
N GLY A 29 -12.40 14.57 0.39
CA GLY A 29 -13.65 13.85 0.56
C GLY A 29 -14.21 13.87 1.99
N PRO A 30 -15.32 13.16 2.24
CA PRO A 30 -16.05 13.24 3.52
C PRO A 30 -15.27 12.67 4.70
N ASN A 31 -14.26 11.83 4.42
CA ASN A 31 -13.42 11.20 5.43
C ASN A 31 -12.10 11.94 5.69
N ASN A 32 -11.90 13.10 5.07
CA ASN A 32 -10.71 13.95 5.23
C ASN A 32 -9.39 13.22 4.98
N PHE A 33 -9.29 12.47 3.88
CA PHE A 33 -8.06 11.78 3.51
C PHE A 33 -6.95 12.76 3.17
N PHE A 34 -5.78 12.57 3.76
CA PHE A 34 -4.67 13.48 3.60
C PHE A 34 -3.93 13.30 2.27
N PHE A 35 -3.55 14.39 1.61
CA PHE A 35 -2.57 14.41 0.53
C PHE A 35 -1.67 15.66 0.57
N THR A 36 -0.57 15.66 -0.18
CA THR A 36 0.24 16.87 -0.43
C THR A 36 -0.41 17.78 -1.47
N ILE A 37 0.21 18.91 -1.81
CA ILE A 37 -0.30 19.92 -2.74
C ILE A 37 -0.77 19.36 -4.09
N ASN A 38 -0.09 18.32 -4.60
CA ASN A 38 -0.42 17.71 -5.88
C ASN A 38 -1.59 16.72 -5.81
N GLY A 39 -1.87 16.16 -4.64
CA GLY A 39 -2.82 15.06 -4.49
C GLY A 39 -4.22 15.33 -5.03
N PRO A 40 -4.86 16.47 -4.75
CA PRO A 40 -6.17 16.79 -5.32
C PRO A 40 -6.20 16.73 -6.84
N LYS A 41 -5.14 17.20 -7.52
CA LYS A 41 -5.02 17.15 -8.97
C LYS A 41 -4.85 15.70 -9.45
N ILE A 42 -3.93 14.96 -8.85
CA ILE A 42 -3.60 13.58 -9.27
C ILE A 42 -4.77 12.62 -9.04
N VAL A 43 -5.42 12.68 -7.86
CA VAL A 43 -6.57 11.83 -7.56
C VAL A 43 -7.73 12.09 -8.53
N LYS A 44 -7.96 13.36 -8.91
CA LYS A 44 -8.95 13.73 -9.94
C LYS A 44 -8.57 13.21 -11.31
N ARG A 45 -7.30 13.33 -11.71
CA ARG A 45 -6.78 12.80 -12.98
C ARG A 45 -7.03 11.29 -13.09
N LEU A 46 -6.69 10.54 -12.04
CA LEU A 46 -6.86 9.09 -11.97
C LEU A 46 -8.33 8.64 -12.08
N GLN A 47 -9.32 9.48 -11.82
CA GLN A 47 -10.74 9.09 -12.04
C GLN A 47 -11.07 8.79 -13.51
N THR A 48 -10.24 9.28 -14.43
CA THR A 48 -10.38 9.04 -15.88
C THR A 48 -9.57 7.84 -16.37
N PHE A 49 -8.85 7.15 -15.48
CA PHE A 49 -8.05 5.99 -15.84
C PHE A 49 -8.95 4.83 -16.27
N GLN A 50 -8.59 4.20 -17.40
CA GLN A 50 -9.29 3.04 -17.94
C GLN A 50 -8.52 1.77 -17.62
N ALA A 51 -9.14 0.91 -16.82
CA ALA A 51 -8.56 -0.37 -16.44
C ALA A 51 -8.83 -1.41 -17.53
N ARG A 52 -7.92 -2.37 -17.67
CA ARG A 52 -8.06 -3.52 -18.56
C ARG A 52 -8.56 -4.71 -17.74
N ASP A 53 -9.25 -5.66 -18.39
CA ASP A 53 -9.83 -6.82 -17.72
C ASP A 53 -8.76 -7.75 -17.10
N ASP A 54 -7.51 -7.65 -17.57
CA ASP A 54 -6.37 -8.42 -17.11
C ASP A 54 -5.45 -7.65 -16.13
N ASP A 55 -5.87 -6.46 -15.68
CA ASP A 55 -5.14 -5.66 -14.71
C ASP A 55 -5.22 -6.26 -13.30
N VAL A 56 -4.07 -6.31 -12.62
CA VAL A 56 -3.97 -6.66 -11.19
C VAL A 56 -3.51 -5.45 -10.39
N SER A 57 -4.34 -5.03 -9.44
CA SER A 57 -4.05 -3.88 -8.57
C SER A 57 -3.67 -4.35 -7.17
N VAL A 58 -2.48 -4.01 -6.69
CA VAL A 58 -2.10 -4.15 -5.28
C VAL A 58 -2.38 -2.85 -4.56
N VAL A 59 -3.39 -2.85 -3.71
CA VAL A 59 -3.85 -1.67 -2.97
C VAL A 59 -3.58 -1.86 -1.50
N THR A 60 -2.88 -0.92 -0.87
CA THR A 60 -2.63 -1.03 0.57
C THR A 60 -2.55 0.36 1.17
N PHE A 61 -2.83 0.50 2.47
CA PHE A 61 -2.29 1.67 3.16
C PHE A 61 -0.74 1.59 3.13
N PRO A 62 -0.01 2.71 3.16
CA PRO A 62 1.45 2.67 3.25
C PRO A 62 1.93 1.79 4.41
N LYS A 63 3.02 1.04 4.19
CA LYS A 63 3.71 0.24 5.23
C LYS A 63 2.97 -0.99 5.75
N THR A 64 1.92 -1.43 5.08
CA THR A 64 1.16 -2.66 5.45
C THR A 64 1.51 -3.90 4.62
N GLY A 65 2.60 -3.88 3.84
CA GLY A 65 3.10 -5.07 3.12
C GLY A 65 2.99 -5.02 1.60
N THR A 66 2.85 -3.84 1.01
CA THR A 66 2.74 -3.63 -0.45
C THR A 66 3.85 -4.33 -1.23
N THR A 67 5.11 -4.02 -0.91
CA THR A 67 6.27 -4.59 -1.61
C THR A 67 6.33 -6.10 -1.52
N TRP A 68 5.93 -6.65 -0.37
CA TRP A 68 5.89 -8.10 -0.18
C TRP A 68 4.85 -8.75 -1.10
N MET A 69 3.65 -8.18 -1.17
CA MET A 69 2.60 -8.68 -2.05
C MET A 69 2.92 -8.46 -3.53
N GLN A 70 3.50 -7.31 -3.91
CA GLN A 70 3.97 -7.05 -5.27
C GLN A 70 5.00 -8.10 -5.71
N GLU A 71 5.91 -8.52 -4.81
CA GLU A 71 6.89 -9.58 -5.08
C GLU A 71 6.22 -10.92 -5.32
N ILE A 72 5.29 -11.32 -4.44
CA ILE A 72 4.53 -12.57 -4.58
C ILE A 72 3.79 -12.61 -5.91
N VAL A 73 3.01 -11.56 -6.21
CA VAL A 73 2.20 -11.48 -7.44
C VAL A 73 3.11 -11.57 -8.66
N TYR A 74 4.21 -10.82 -8.69
CA TYR A 74 5.07 -10.84 -9.85
C TYR A 74 5.77 -12.18 -10.07
N VAL A 75 6.28 -12.81 -9.00
CA VAL A 75 6.94 -14.12 -9.11
C VAL A 75 5.94 -15.18 -9.58
N LEU A 76 4.70 -15.16 -9.09
CA LEU A 76 3.63 -16.06 -9.55
C LEU A 76 3.32 -15.93 -11.04
N ARG A 77 3.34 -14.70 -11.59
CA ARG A 77 3.08 -14.44 -13.01
C ARG A 77 4.29 -14.67 -13.91
N ASN A 78 5.48 -14.70 -13.32
CA ASN A 78 6.75 -14.79 -14.03
C ASN A 78 7.56 -15.94 -13.45
N ASN A 79 8.67 -15.61 -12.78
CA ASN A 79 9.51 -16.51 -12.01
C ASN A 79 10.52 -15.70 -11.20
N VAL A 80 11.27 -16.39 -10.35
CA VAL A 80 12.30 -15.81 -9.49
C VAL A 80 13.42 -15.13 -10.29
N GLU A 81 13.83 -15.69 -11.43
CA GLU A 81 14.93 -15.13 -12.23
C GLU A 81 14.57 -13.79 -12.84
N LYS A 82 13.36 -13.67 -13.42
CA LYS A 82 12.82 -12.38 -13.87
C LYS A 82 12.63 -11.39 -12.71
N ALA A 83 12.27 -11.85 -11.51
CA ALA A 83 12.08 -10.96 -10.36
C ALA A 83 13.40 -10.32 -9.88
N LYS A 84 14.52 -11.03 -10.04
CA LYS A 84 15.86 -10.51 -9.72
C LYS A 84 16.42 -9.55 -10.77
N SER A 85 15.91 -9.57 -12.00
CA SER A 85 16.47 -8.80 -13.12
C SER A 85 15.82 -7.43 -13.35
N ILE A 86 14.62 -7.19 -12.82
CA ILE A 86 13.89 -5.93 -13.02
C ILE A 86 13.35 -5.36 -11.73
N VAL A 87 13.56 -4.05 -11.55
CA VAL A 87 13.10 -3.31 -10.37
C VAL A 87 11.58 -3.31 -10.28
N ARG A 88 11.07 -3.57 -9.07
CA ARG A 88 9.63 -3.68 -8.83
C ARG A 88 8.84 -2.42 -9.20
N ASP A 89 9.42 -1.22 -9.07
CA ASP A 89 8.75 0.05 -9.44
C ASP A 89 8.49 0.20 -10.95
N VAL A 90 9.27 -0.48 -11.80
CA VAL A 90 9.11 -0.42 -13.26
C VAL A 90 7.94 -1.29 -13.71
N VAL A 91 7.84 -2.50 -13.17
CA VAL A 91 6.81 -3.49 -13.55
C VAL A 91 5.54 -3.42 -12.70
N PHE A 92 5.53 -2.55 -11.71
CA PHE A 92 4.48 -2.38 -10.72
C PHE A 92 4.35 -0.88 -10.37
N PRO A 93 4.05 -0.04 -11.39
CA PRO A 93 3.98 1.41 -11.27
C PRO A 93 3.08 1.86 -10.11
N TYR A 94 3.54 2.89 -9.40
CA TYR A 94 2.76 3.54 -8.35
C TYR A 94 1.89 4.64 -8.97
N ALA A 95 0.59 4.37 -9.10
CA ALA A 95 -0.31 5.17 -9.94
C ALA A 95 -0.42 6.64 -9.50
N GLU A 96 -0.45 6.90 -8.21
CA GLU A 96 -0.54 8.25 -7.64
C GLU A 96 0.81 8.77 -7.14
N ILE A 97 1.95 8.29 -7.68
CA ILE A 97 3.27 8.69 -7.18
C ILE A 97 3.50 10.21 -7.22
N ASN A 98 2.94 10.91 -8.22
CA ASN A 98 3.03 12.36 -8.34
C ASN A 98 2.08 13.11 -7.38
N ALA A 99 1.23 12.40 -6.62
CA ALA A 99 0.42 13.00 -5.56
C ALA A 99 1.28 13.42 -4.35
N TRP A 100 2.56 13.01 -4.33
CA TRP A 100 3.56 13.34 -3.33
C TRP A 100 4.57 14.33 -3.93
N GLU A 101 5.17 15.17 -3.10
CA GLU A 101 6.21 16.13 -3.51
C GLU A 101 7.58 15.44 -3.60
N TRP A 102 7.64 14.32 -4.32
CA TRP A 102 8.89 13.60 -4.65
C TRP A 102 9.36 14.01 -6.05
N ASP A 103 10.67 14.08 -6.26
CA ASP A 103 11.23 14.21 -7.61
C ASP A 103 11.23 12.85 -8.28
N THR A 104 10.25 12.63 -9.16
CA THR A 104 10.04 11.34 -9.83
C THR A 104 10.51 11.36 -11.28
N SER A 105 10.74 12.54 -11.88
CA SER A 105 10.91 12.73 -13.32
C SER A 105 9.84 12.02 -14.19
N LEU A 106 8.69 11.65 -13.61
CA LEU A 106 7.61 10.95 -14.30
C LEU A 106 6.65 11.94 -14.96
N GLY A 107 6.15 11.56 -16.14
CA GLY A 107 5.11 12.30 -16.86
C GLY A 107 3.72 12.14 -16.26
N ASP A 108 2.68 12.32 -17.08
CA ASP A 108 1.29 12.09 -16.69
C ASP A 108 1.07 10.63 -16.25
N GLU A 109 0.29 10.46 -15.18
CA GLU A 109 0.12 9.15 -14.52
C GLU A 109 -0.57 8.15 -15.45
N ILE A 110 -1.56 8.60 -16.20
CA ILE A 110 -2.36 7.75 -17.08
C ILE A 110 -1.59 7.44 -18.36
N GLU A 111 -0.93 8.43 -18.96
CA GLU A 111 -0.08 8.19 -20.15
C GLU A 111 1.00 7.14 -19.87
N TYR A 112 1.64 7.22 -18.70
CA TYR A 112 2.60 6.21 -18.28
C TYR A 112 1.94 4.83 -18.09
N LEU A 113 0.81 4.73 -17.38
CA LEU A 113 0.10 3.46 -17.17
C LEU A 113 -0.45 2.84 -18.46
N ASP A 114 -0.80 3.66 -19.45
CA ASP A 114 -1.30 3.22 -20.74
C ASP A 114 -0.18 2.75 -21.67
N SER A 115 1.04 3.29 -21.51
CA SER A 115 2.23 2.82 -22.23
C SER A 115 2.66 1.38 -21.88
N ILE A 116 2.19 0.86 -20.73
CA ILE A 116 2.59 -0.46 -20.25
C ILE A 116 1.76 -1.55 -20.94
N GLU A 117 2.44 -2.54 -21.50
CA GLU A 117 1.79 -3.69 -22.13
C GLU A 117 0.97 -4.51 -21.15
N SER A 118 -0.15 -5.03 -21.64
CA SER A 118 -0.94 -5.98 -20.87
C SER A 118 -0.19 -7.32 -20.69
N PRO A 119 -0.38 -8.00 -19.56
CA PRO A 119 -1.28 -7.61 -18.47
C PRO A 119 -0.61 -6.73 -17.41
N ARG A 120 -1.25 -5.60 -17.04
CA ARG A 120 -0.63 -4.63 -16.12
C ARG A 120 -0.74 -5.05 -14.66
N GLN A 121 0.23 -4.59 -13.89
CA GLN A 121 0.29 -4.74 -12.44
C GLN A 121 0.46 -3.34 -11.86
N ILE A 122 -0.47 -2.89 -11.00
CA ILE A 122 -0.52 -1.49 -10.60
C ILE A 122 -0.55 -1.40 -9.08
N LYS A 123 0.22 -0.47 -8.51
CA LYS A 123 0.22 -0.19 -7.07
C LYS A 123 -0.62 1.04 -6.81
N PHE A 124 -1.47 0.95 -5.79
CA PHE A 124 -2.16 2.09 -5.19
C PHE A 124 -2.00 2.11 -3.66
N HIS A 125 -1.96 3.31 -3.11
CA HIS A 125 -2.20 3.66 -1.72
C HIS A 125 -3.50 4.43 -1.51
N LEU A 126 -4.25 4.74 -2.57
CA LEU A 126 -5.58 5.32 -2.49
C LEU A 126 -6.55 4.41 -1.71
N ASN A 127 -7.40 5.04 -0.92
CA ASN A 127 -8.55 4.39 -0.32
C ASN A 127 -9.55 3.99 -1.42
N TYR A 128 -10.44 3.03 -1.10
CA TYR A 128 -11.34 2.44 -2.08
C TYR A 128 -12.19 3.49 -2.81
N SER A 129 -12.75 4.46 -2.08
CA SER A 129 -13.59 5.49 -2.69
C SER A 129 -12.85 6.44 -3.64
N PHE A 130 -11.51 6.47 -3.63
CA PHE A 130 -10.70 7.28 -4.55
C PHE A 130 -10.04 6.46 -5.66
N LEU A 131 -10.14 5.13 -5.64
CA LEU A 131 -9.70 4.31 -6.76
C LEU A 131 -10.46 4.72 -8.04
N PRO A 132 -9.81 4.63 -9.22
CA PRO A 132 -10.50 4.83 -10.48
C PRO A 132 -11.72 3.92 -10.58
N PRO A 133 -12.90 4.42 -11.02
CA PRO A 133 -14.10 3.61 -11.13
C PRO A 133 -13.88 2.35 -11.99
N ASP A 134 -13.10 2.48 -13.05
CA ASP A 134 -12.79 1.37 -13.95
C ASP A 134 -11.91 0.32 -13.27
N THR A 135 -10.92 0.74 -12.45
CA THR A 135 -10.13 -0.17 -11.61
C THR A 135 -11.03 -0.96 -10.65
N ILE A 136 -11.99 -0.30 -10.01
CA ILE A 136 -12.95 -0.96 -9.09
C ILE A 136 -13.75 -2.04 -9.81
N ASN A 137 -14.19 -1.77 -11.04
CA ASN A 137 -15.12 -2.63 -11.76
C ASN A 137 -14.44 -3.75 -12.56
N ARG A 138 -13.18 -3.54 -13.01
CA ARG A 138 -12.52 -4.41 -13.99
C ARG A 138 -11.29 -5.12 -13.44
N SER A 139 -10.50 -4.45 -12.60
CA SER A 139 -9.25 -5.03 -12.08
C SER A 139 -9.50 -6.07 -10.99
N LYS A 140 -8.63 -7.09 -10.93
CA LYS A 140 -8.44 -7.89 -9.72
C LYS A 140 -7.66 -7.08 -8.68
N ILE A 141 -8.29 -6.78 -7.55
CA ILE A 141 -7.72 -5.98 -6.47
C ILE A 141 -7.24 -6.88 -5.35
N ILE A 142 -5.96 -6.78 -5.00
CA ILE A 142 -5.37 -7.42 -3.83
C ILE A 142 -5.15 -6.36 -2.76
N TYR A 143 -5.80 -6.52 -1.61
CA TYR A 143 -5.70 -5.63 -0.48
C TYR A 143 -5.00 -6.26 0.73
N VAL A 144 -4.02 -5.55 1.29
CA VAL A 144 -3.29 -5.97 2.49
C VAL A 144 -3.38 -4.90 3.58
N CYS A 145 -3.92 -5.27 4.74
CA CYS A 145 -3.83 -4.46 5.96
C CYS A 145 -2.85 -5.06 6.97
N ARG A 146 -2.58 -4.32 8.04
CA ARG A 146 -1.67 -4.72 9.11
C ARG A 146 -2.18 -4.19 10.46
N ASN A 147 -1.74 -4.78 11.55
CA ASN A 147 -1.96 -4.20 12.87
C ASN A 147 -1.59 -2.70 12.90
N VAL A 148 -2.46 -1.91 13.52
CA VAL A 148 -2.42 -0.46 13.59
C VAL A 148 -1.15 0.04 14.27
N LYS A 149 -0.77 -0.57 15.38
CA LYS A 149 0.41 -0.15 16.15
C LYS A 149 1.70 -0.42 15.37
N ASP A 150 1.81 -1.60 14.74
CA ASP A 150 2.95 -1.90 13.85
C ASP A 150 3.00 -0.97 12.63
N THR A 151 1.84 -0.59 12.10
CA THR A 151 1.74 0.36 10.98
C THR A 151 2.21 1.75 11.41
N ILE A 152 1.74 2.25 12.56
CA ILE A 152 2.19 3.53 13.15
C ILE A 152 3.71 3.54 13.33
N VAL A 153 4.28 2.49 13.93
CA VAL A 153 5.73 2.40 14.12
C VAL A 153 6.45 2.33 12.78
N SER A 154 5.95 1.55 11.82
CA SER A 154 6.60 1.47 10.51
C SER A 154 6.51 2.77 9.71
N ASP A 155 5.45 3.53 9.88
CA ASP A 155 5.25 4.82 9.22
C ASP A 155 6.00 5.96 9.91
N TYR A 156 6.19 5.90 11.23
CA TYR A 156 7.09 6.82 11.95
C TYR A 156 8.52 6.82 11.37
N HIS A 157 9.01 5.65 10.94
CA HIS A 157 10.32 5.52 10.26
C HIS A 157 10.28 5.83 8.76
N PHE A 158 9.10 6.05 8.17
CA PHE A 158 8.94 6.37 6.74
C PHE A 158 8.56 7.84 6.48
N LEU A 159 7.77 8.43 7.38
CA LEU A 159 7.25 9.79 7.37
C LEU A 159 6.39 10.15 6.15
N LEU A 160 5.58 9.22 5.65
CA LEU A 160 4.58 9.59 4.66
C LEU A 160 3.33 10.10 5.37
N PRO A 161 2.94 11.37 5.20
CA PRO A 161 1.71 11.88 5.79
C PRO A 161 0.53 11.28 5.02
N TYR A 162 0.00 10.13 5.43
CA TYR A 162 -1.24 9.58 4.86
C TYR A 162 -2.16 9.10 5.97
N ALA A 163 -3.45 9.43 5.87
CA ALA A 163 -4.46 9.19 6.88
C ALA A 163 -5.85 9.44 6.28
N PRO A 164 -6.96 8.97 6.90
CA PRO A 164 -7.04 8.13 8.10
C PRO A 164 -6.94 6.61 7.83
N TYR A 165 -6.09 5.93 8.61
CA TYR A 165 -5.80 4.49 8.43
C TYR A 165 -7.02 3.58 8.64
N ILE A 166 -7.76 3.78 9.74
CA ILE A 166 -8.91 2.92 10.07
C ILE A 166 -9.98 2.98 8.98
N THR A 167 -10.29 4.17 8.49
CA THR A 167 -11.26 4.33 7.38
C THR A 167 -10.78 3.63 6.12
N HIS A 168 -9.48 3.76 5.78
CA HIS A 168 -8.88 3.08 4.64
C HIS A 168 -9.16 1.56 4.66
N ILE A 169 -8.86 0.90 5.77
CA ILE A 169 -9.09 -0.54 5.92
C ILE A 169 -10.60 -0.86 5.96
N LYS A 170 -11.42 -0.04 6.64
CA LYS A 170 -12.87 -0.26 6.73
C LYS A 170 -13.54 -0.31 5.37
N GLU A 171 -13.15 0.57 4.43
CA GLU A 171 -13.75 0.59 3.09
C GLU A 171 -13.51 -0.73 2.34
N PHE A 172 -12.32 -1.32 2.44
CA PHE A 172 -12.02 -2.64 1.86
C PHE A 172 -12.62 -3.80 2.66
N TRP A 173 -12.65 -3.72 3.99
CA TRP A 173 -13.21 -4.78 4.83
C TRP A 173 -14.70 -5.02 4.59
N LYS A 174 -15.46 -3.95 4.31
CA LYS A 174 -16.88 -4.05 3.92
C LYS A 174 -17.09 -4.81 2.61
N ARG A 175 -16.05 -4.89 1.78
CA ARG A 175 -16.07 -5.40 0.40
C ARG A 175 -15.21 -6.65 0.19
N LYS A 176 -14.61 -7.19 1.25
CA LYS A 176 -13.70 -8.35 1.21
C LYS A 176 -14.29 -9.64 0.63
N HIS A 177 -15.58 -9.68 0.34
CA HIS A 177 -16.28 -10.80 -0.28
C HIS A 177 -16.68 -10.53 -1.75
N GLU A 178 -16.36 -9.34 -2.28
CA GLU A 178 -16.51 -9.05 -3.71
C GLU A 178 -15.56 -9.94 -4.52
N LYS A 179 -16.05 -10.47 -5.64
CA LYS A 179 -15.34 -11.50 -6.43
C LYS A 179 -13.96 -11.04 -6.95
N ASN A 180 -13.78 -9.74 -7.16
CA ASN A 180 -12.55 -9.14 -7.66
C ASN A 180 -11.70 -8.52 -6.54
N ILE A 181 -11.98 -8.80 -5.26
CA ILE A 181 -11.18 -8.33 -4.14
C ILE A 181 -10.64 -9.51 -3.33
N PHE A 182 -9.31 -9.64 -3.30
CA PHE A 182 -8.61 -10.52 -2.37
C PHE A 182 -8.13 -9.71 -1.17
N PHE A 183 -8.74 -9.95 0.00
CA PHE A 183 -8.36 -9.28 1.25
C PHE A 183 -7.50 -10.22 2.11
N THR A 184 -6.33 -9.75 2.53
CA THR A 184 -5.49 -10.45 3.51
C THR A 184 -4.84 -9.48 4.50
N THR A 185 -4.09 -10.01 5.45
CA THR A 185 -3.35 -9.23 6.44
C THR A 185 -1.85 -9.55 6.39
N TYR A 186 -1.02 -8.60 6.80
CA TYR A 186 0.41 -8.79 6.96
C TYR A 186 0.73 -9.94 7.94
N GLU A 187 -0.10 -10.08 8.98
CA GLU A 187 0.01 -11.14 9.99
C GLU A 187 -0.20 -12.51 9.37
N LYS A 188 -1.19 -12.68 8.48
CA LYS A 188 -1.40 -13.94 7.75
C LYS A 188 -0.25 -14.28 6.81
N LEU A 189 0.35 -13.27 6.17
CA LEU A 189 1.55 -13.46 5.35
C LEU A 189 2.74 -13.96 6.18
N GLN A 190 2.85 -13.53 7.44
CA GLN A 190 3.88 -14.00 8.38
C GLN A 190 3.58 -15.38 8.96
N GLU A 191 2.32 -15.64 9.30
CA GLU A 191 1.88 -16.89 9.94
C GLU A 191 1.96 -18.08 8.99
N ASP A 192 1.40 -17.96 7.77
CA ASP A 192 1.38 -19.02 6.77
C ASP A 192 1.45 -18.45 5.35
N GLN A 193 2.67 -18.07 4.95
CA GLN A 193 2.95 -17.47 3.66
C GLN A 193 2.55 -18.38 2.49
N GLU A 194 2.80 -19.68 2.60
CA GLU A 194 2.49 -20.64 1.52
C GLU A 194 0.99 -20.72 1.26
N LYS A 195 0.17 -20.70 2.33
CA LYS A 195 -1.29 -20.64 2.19
C LYS A 195 -1.75 -19.36 1.51
N VAL A 196 -1.21 -18.20 1.90
CA VAL A 196 -1.56 -16.93 1.25
C VAL A 196 -1.13 -16.94 -0.22
N ILE A 197 0.05 -17.46 -0.55
CA ILE A 197 0.52 -17.60 -1.94
C ILE A 197 -0.44 -18.47 -2.76
N LYS A 198 -0.89 -19.62 -2.23
CA LYS A 198 -1.88 -20.47 -2.91
C LYS A 198 -3.20 -19.73 -3.16
N GLN A 199 -3.67 -18.97 -2.17
CA GLN A 199 -4.90 -18.19 -2.30
C GLN A 199 -4.78 -17.07 -3.32
N VAL A 200 -3.63 -16.37 -3.37
CA VAL A 200 -3.33 -15.35 -4.38
C VAL A 200 -3.25 -15.98 -5.76
N ALA A 201 -2.55 -17.11 -5.91
CA ALA A 201 -2.46 -17.83 -7.18
C ALA A 201 -3.85 -18.23 -7.68
N GLN A 202 -4.68 -18.82 -6.82
CA GLN A 202 -6.07 -19.15 -7.14
C GLN A 202 -6.88 -17.91 -7.54
N PHE A 203 -6.78 -16.82 -6.78
CA PHE A 203 -7.47 -15.57 -7.08
C PHE A 203 -7.05 -14.97 -8.43
N LEU A 204 -5.79 -15.16 -8.82
CA LEU A 204 -5.23 -14.70 -10.09
C LEU A 204 -5.43 -15.69 -11.25
N ASP A 205 -6.13 -16.82 -11.03
CA ASP A 205 -6.29 -17.92 -12.01
C ASP A 205 -4.94 -18.52 -12.47
N ILE A 206 -3.98 -18.61 -11.56
CA ILE A 206 -2.65 -19.18 -11.80
C ILE A 206 -2.58 -20.55 -11.14
N SER A 207 -2.33 -21.58 -11.96
CA SER A 207 -2.05 -22.93 -11.47
C SER A 207 -0.65 -22.99 -10.87
N VAL A 208 -0.55 -23.45 -9.62
CA VAL A 208 0.72 -23.66 -8.93
C VAL A 208 0.75 -25.02 -8.23
N ASN A 209 1.89 -25.69 -8.28
CA ASN A 209 2.15 -26.91 -7.52
C ASN A 209 2.83 -26.60 -6.18
N LYS A 210 2.99 -27.62 -5.33
CA LYS A 210 3.57 -27.46 -3.98
C LYS A 210 5.01 -26.94 -4.01
N GLU A 211 5.80 -27.31 -5.01
CA GLU A 211 7.20 -26.89 -5.12
C GLU A 211 7.32 -25.44 -5.58
N GLU A 212 6.50 -25.02 -6.56
CA GLU A 212 6.42 -23.63 -7.01
C GLU A 212 6.04 -22.70 -5.86
N VAL A 213 5.06 -23.10 -5.03
CA VAL A 213 4.68 -22.33 -3.84
C VAL A 213 5.85 -22.16 -2.87
N LYS A 214 6.63 -23.23 -2.62
CA LYS A 214 7.81 -23.17 -1.77
C LYS A 214 8.90 -22.27 -2.34
N ILE A 215 9.12 -22.32 -3.65
CA ILE A 215 10.06 -21.45 -4.37
C ILE A 215 9.66 -19.98 -4.18
N VAL A 216 8.39 -19.65 -4.44
CA VAL A 216 7.85 -18.28 -4.26
C VAL A 216 7.97 -17.86 -2.80
N ALA A 217 7.56 -18.70 -1.85
CA ALA A 217 7.62 -18.41 -0.43
C ALA A 217 9.05 -18.13 0.02
N ASN A 218 9.99 -19.01 -0.33
CA ASN A 218 11.40 -18.84 0.02
C ASN A 218 11.98 -17.54 -0.56
N HIS A 219 11.75 -17.24 -1.84
CA HIS A 219 12.19 -15.98 -2.45
C HIS A 219 11.60 -14.75 -1.74
N CYS A 220 10.31 -14.80 -1.43
CA CYS A 220 9.58 -13.70 -0.82
C CYS A 220 9.76 -13.62 0.70
N LYS A 221 10.63 -14.41 1.34
CA LYS A 221 10.94 -14.22 2.77
C LYS A 221 11.59 -12.86 3.00
N PHE A 222 11.24 -12.20 4.11
CA PHE A 222 11.76 -10.87 4.44
C PHE A 222 13.30 -10.80 4.38
N ASP A 223 14.00 -11.76 4.98
CA ASP A 223 15.47 -11.79 5.02
C ASP A 223 16.12 -12.00 3.65
N ASN A 224 15.38 -12.57 2.70
CA ASN A 224 15.83 -12.75 1.32
C ASN A 224 15.54 -11.47 0.51
N MET A 225 14.30 -10.99 0.53
CA MET A 225 13.89 -9.76 -0.15
C MET A 225 14.74 -8.56 0.26
N LYS A 226 15.09 -8.43 1.55
CA LYS A 226 15.95 -7.33 2.05
C LYS A 226 17.30 -7.25 1.34
N LYS A 227 17.80 -8.37 0.80
CA LYS A 227 19.07 -8.49 0.09
C LYS A 227 18.93 -8.36 -1.43
N ILE A 228 17.71 -8.34 -1.96
CA ILE A 228 17.43 -8.29 -3.40
C ILE A 228 17.26 -6.82 -3.83
N PRO A 229 18.19 -6.25 -4.63
CA PRO A 229 18.14 -4.82 -5.00
C PRO A 229 16.86 -4.42 -5.75
N THR A 230 16.30 -5.33 -6.54
CA THR A 230 15.07 -5.08 -7.31
C THR A 230 13.81 -4.99 -6.44
N ALA A 231 13.86 -5.50 -5.20
CA ALA A 231 12.72 -5.57 -4.28
C ALA A 231 12.89 -4.69 -3.03
N ASN A 232 14.13 -4.42 -2.59
CA ASN A 232 14.39 -3.74 -1.32
C ASN A 232 14.40 -2.20 -1.39
N LYS A 233 14.17 -1.62 -2.57
CA LYS A 233 14.20 -0.18 -2.85
C LYS A 233 15.57 0.48 -2.61
N SER A 234 16.68 -0.25 -2.77
CA SER A 234 18.02 0.33 -2.63
C SER A 234 18.35 1.38 -3.70
N HIS A 235 17.61 1.39 -4.80
CA HIS A 235 17.70 2.43 -5.84
C HIS A 235 17.00 3.73 -5.45
N TRP A 236 16.22 3.76 -4.36
CA TRP A 236 15.60 5.00 -3.90
C TRP A 236 16.65 5.91 -3.27
N GLY A 237 16.84 7.09 -3.86
CA GLY A 237 17.68 8.15 -3.31
C GLY A 237 16.99 8.94 -2.19
N SER A 238 17.70 9.93 -1.65
CA SER A 238 17.18 10.87 -0.65
C SER A 238 15.99 11.69 -1.13
N GLU A 239 15.74 11.74 -2.44
CA GLU A 239 14.68 12.53 -3.06
C GLU A 239 13.28 11.91 -2.89
N MET A 240 13.21 10.59 -2.70
CA MET A 240 11.96 9.86 -2.45
C MET A 240 11.71 9.58 -0.97
N VAL A 241 12.56 10.09 -0.08
CA VAL A 241 12.51 9.78 1.35
C VAL A 241 12.83 11.00 2.20
N TYR A 242 11.94 11.30 3.14
CA TYR A 242 12.09 12.44 4.06
C TYR A 242 13.07 12.20 5.22
N GLN A 243 13.86 11.10 5.19
CA GLN A 243 14.77 10.71 6.27
C GLN A 243 16.17 10.38 5.76
N LYS A 244 17.18 10.90 6.47
CA LYS A 244 18.59 10.52 6.29
C LYS A 244 18.83 9.10 6.82
N ASN A 245 19.63 8.30 6.12
CA ASN A 245 19.94 6.89 6.45
C ASN A 245 18.72 5.95 6.50
N PHE A 246 17.69 6.27 5.72
CA PHE A 246 16.50 5.44 5.64
C PHE A 246 16.78 4.04 5.09
N VAL A 247 16.19 3.05 5.74
CA VAL A 247 16.21 1.66 5.30
C VAL A 247 14.77 1.21 5.04
N PHE A 248 14.42 1.02 3.76
CA PHE A 248 13.06 0.67 3.35
C PHE A 248 12.59 -0.66 3.96
N MET A 249 13.38 -1.73 3.84
CA MET A 249 13.12 -3.03 4.47
C MET A 249 13.74 -3.10 5.87
N ARG A 250 12.98 -2.58 6.86
CA ARG A 250 13.47 -2.35 8.22
C ARG A 250 13.59 -3.63 9.08
N LYS A 251 12.46 -4.11 9.62
CA LYS A 251 12.40 -5.23 10.58
C LYS A 251 11.57 -6.44 10.16
N GLY A 252 10.49 -6.24 9.40
CA GLY A 252 9.66 -7.36 8.91
C GLY A 252 8.86 -8.14 9.94
N LYS A 253 8.76 -7.68 11.20
CA LYS A 253 8.15 -8.42 12.31
C LYS A 253 6.74 -7.93 12.67
N VAL A 254 5.89 -8.87 13.10
CA VAL A 254 4.61 -8.61 13.77
C VAL A 254 4.87 -8.39 15.27
N GLY A 255 4.17 -7.45 15.88
CA GLY A 255 4.24 -7.17 17.31
C GLY A 255 5.45 -6.34 17.73
N ASN A 256 6.25 -5.83 16.78
CA ASN A 256 7.45 -5.06 17.11
C ASN A 256 7.10 -3.68 17.70
N TRP A 257 5.86 -3.23 17.55
CA TRP A 257 5.37 -2.02 18.20
C TRP A 257 5.57 -1.99 19.72
N SER A 258 5.49 -3.14 20.41
CA SER A 258 5.63 -3.21 21.87
C SER A 258 7.04 -2.86 22.36
N ALA A 259 8.04 -2.99 21.49
CA ALA A 259 9.43 -2.61 21.78
C ALA A 259 9.76 -1.15 21.43
N GLU A 260 8.87 -0.44 20.71
CA GLU A 260 9.12 0.94 20.25
C GLU A 260 8.11 1.96 20.78
N MET A 261 6.98 1.52 21.31
CA MET A 261 5.97 2.39 21.91
C MET A 261 6.00 2.32 23.44
N SER A 262 5.86 3.46 24.10
CA SER A 262 5.68 3.49 25.56
C SER A 262 4.33 2.91 25.96
N PRO A 263 4.17 2.40 27.20
CA PRO A 263 2.87 1.92 27.70
C PRO A 263 1.74 2.95 27.57
N GLU A 264 2.05 4.23 27.80
CA GLU A 264 1.09 5.33 27.68
C GLU A 264 0.64 5.54 26.24
N LEU A 265 1.57 5.47 25.29
CA LEU A 265 1.25 5.59 23.87
C LEU A 265 0.45 4.37 23.38
N ILE A 266 0.77 3.17 23.86
CA ILE A 266 0.01 1.95 23.58
C ILE A 266 -1.44 2.11 24.05
N ALA A 267 -1.65 2.53 25.30
CA ALA A 267 -2.99 2.74 25.85
C ALA A 267 -3.78 3.81 25.08
N LYS A 268 -3.11 4.90 24.68
CA LYS A 268 -3.72 5.95 23.85
C LYS A 268 -4.15 5.43 22.49
N VAL A 269 -3.32 4.63 21.83
CA VAL A 269 -3.66 4.03 20.53
C VAL A 269 -4.77 3.00 20.67
N ASP A 270 -4.78 2.20 21.74
CA ASP A 270 -5.87 1.24 22.01
C ASP A 270 -7.21 1.94 22.20
N HIS A 271 -7.22 3.01 22.98
CA HIS A 271 -8.42 3.83 23.16
C HIS A 271 -8.88 4.44 21.83
N TRP A 272 -7.95 5.02 21.05
CA TRP A 272 -8.27 5.55 19.72
C TRP A 272 -8.82 4.48 18.78
N ILE A 273 -8.23 3.27 18.72
CA ILE A 273 -8.76 2.17 17.92
C ILE A 273 -10.18 1.84 18.36
N TYR A 274 -10.43 1.74 19.67
CA TYR A 274 -11.76 1.45 20.22
C TYR A 274 -12.80 2.48 19.75
N GLU A 275 -12.52 3.77 19.91
CA GLU A 275 -13.39 4.87 19.47
C GLU A 275 -13.66 4.80 17.96
N GLN A 276 -12.60 4.62 17.18
CA GLN A 276 -12.71 4.52 15.72
C GLN A 276 -13.47 3.28 15.26
N THR A 277 -13.76 2.31 16.13
CA THR A 277 -14.40 1.04 15.74
C THR A 277 -15.63 0.70 16.58
N ILE A 278 -16.18 1.68 17.30
CA ILE A 278 -17.35 1.50 18.17
C ILE A 278 -18.53 0.87 17.41
N ASP A 279 -18.80 1.36 16.20
CA ASP A 279 -19.89 0.87 15.34
C ASP A 279 -19.52 -0.40 14.54
N TYR A 280 -18.30 -0.91 14.70
CA TYR A 280 -17.81 -2.04 13.91
C TYR A 280 -16.86 -2.95 14.71
N PRO A 281 -17.32 -3.52 15.84
CA PRO A 281 -16.46 -4.24 16.79
C PRO A 281 -15.80 -5.48 16.19
N HIS A 282 -16.48 -6.18 15.28
CA HIS A 282 -15.95 -7.38 14.61
C HIS A 282 -14.73 -7.12 13.74
N PHE A 283 -14.41 -5.86 13.42
CA PHE A 283 -13.25 -5.49 12.62
C PHE A 283 -11.97 -5.34 13.46
N ARG A 284 -12.08 -5.22 14.79
CA ARG A 284 -10.93 -5.02 15.69
C ARG A 284 -9.92 -6.16 15.69
N HIS A 285 -10.33 -7.39 15.44
CA HIS A 285 -9.43 -8.55 15.49
C HIS A 285 -8.35 -8.56 14.40
N ILE A 286 -8.50 -7.75 13.34
CA ILE A 286 -7.49 -7.57 12.28
C ILE A 286 -6.70 -6.26 12.42
N LEU A 287 -6.94 -5.49 13.48
CA LEU A 287 -6.31 -4.20 13.75
C LEU A 287 -5.16 -4.31 14.75
#